data_AF-A0A8C3INQ1-F1
#
_entry.id   AF-A0A8C3INQ1-F1
#
_cell.length_a   1.000
_cell.length_b   1.000
_cell.length_c   1.000
_cell.angle_alpha   90.00
_cell.angle_beta   90.00
_cell.angle_gamma   90.00
#
_symmetry.space_group_name_H-M   'P 1'
#
loop_
_entity.id
_entity.type
_entity.pdbx_description
1 polymer ?
#
loop_
_entity_poly.entity_id
_entity_poly.type
_entity_poly.pdbx_seq_one_letter_code
_entity_poly.pdbx_strand_id
1 'polypeptide(L)'
;MQYLKQSDFDALLTDPVSLCGALVANYFSLPSVFFMRGLPCNLHYKANRCPDPLSYVPRIFTMNSDYMTFSQRLKNVLIDSTEFFYCNGFYAEGLSFASEVLQRDVTLLDLLSSSSIWLMRYDFVFEYPRPVMPNMVFIGGINCGERKALHEVWCSFLLFTSNIDKCSAFK
;
A
#
# COMPACT_ATOMS: atom_id res chain seq x y z
N MET A 1 2.62 -2.51 28.17
CA MET A 1 3.61 -3.40 27.51
C MET A 1 3.68 -4.80 28.12
N GLN A 2 3.72 -4.96 29.45
CA GLN A 2 3.85 -6.31 30.07
C GLN A 2 2.72 -7.29 29.71
N TYR A 3 1.47 -6.83 29.65
CA TYR A 3 0.33 -7.65 29.21
C TYR A 3 0.54 -8.22 27.80
N LEU A 4 0.92 -7.38 26.83
CA LEU A 4 1.15 -7.81 25.45
C LEU A 4 2.31 -8.82 25.33
N LYS A 5 3.33 -8.68 26.19
CA LYS A 5 4.44 -9.63 26.25
C LYS A 5 4.05 -10.98 26.84
N GLN A 6 3.01 -11.03 27.68
CA GLN A 6 2.54 -12.25 28.34
C GLN A 6 1.48 -13.01 27.53
N SER A 7 0.83 -12.33 26.58
CA SER A 7 -0.26 -12.92 25.79
C SER A 7 0.20 -13.76 24.59
N ASP A 8 1.51 -13.98 24.39
CA ASP A 8 2.12 -14.84 23.36
C ASP A 8 1.43 -14.76 21.98
N PHE A 9 1.44 -13.58 21.36
CA PHE A 9 0.90 -13.39 20.02
C PHE A 9 1.82 -13.98 18.94
N ASP A 10 1.25 -14.67 17.95
CA ASP A 10 2.02 -15.26 16.85
C ASP A 10 2.37 -14.26 15.74
N ALA A 11 1.53 -13.25 15.50
CA ALA A 11 1.71 -12.27 14.43
C ALA A 11 0.98 -10.95 14.70
N LEU A 12 1.41 -9.86 14.05
CA LEU A 12 0.75 -8.56 14.10
C LEU A 12 0.17 -8.17 12.75
N LEU A 13 -1.15 -8.00 12.68
CA LEU A 13 -1.83 -7.42 11.52
C LEU A 13 -2.00 -5.90 11.72
N THR A 14 -1.44 -5.07 10.84
CA THR A 14 -1.50 -3.61 10.97
C THR A 14 -1.48 -2.89 9.62
N ASP A 15 -2.00 -1.66 9.58
CA ASP A 15 -1.76 -0.73 8.48
C ASP A 15 -0.43 0.02 8.73
N PRO A 16 0.57 -0.06 7.82
CA PRO A 16 1.87 0.59 7.96
C PRO A 16 1.82 2.13 7.82
N VAL A 17 0.70 2.74 7.39
CA VAL A 17 0.59 4.20 7.23
C VAL A 17 0.88 4.96 8.53
N SER A 18 0.52 4.41 9.70
CA SER A 18 0.73 5.08 10.99
C SER A 18 2.12 4.87 11.61
N LEU A 19 2.96 3.99 11.04
CA LEU A 19 4.22 3.45 11.59
C LEU A 19 4.14 2.78 12.98
N CYS A 20 3.16 3.12 13.82
CA CYS A 20 3.03 2.60 15.18
C CYS A 20 2.94 1.07 15.21
N GLY A 21 2.16 0.47 14.31
CA GLY A 21 2.09 -0.98 14.21
C GLY A 21 3.42 -1.61 13.80
N ALA A 22 4.12 -1.00 12.83
CA ALA A 22 5.46 -1.47 12.45
C ALA A 22 6.45 -1.34 13.62
N LEU A 23 6.40 -0.26 14.39
CA LEU A 23 7.22 -0.07 15.58
C LEU A 23 6.94 -1.16 16.64
N VAL A 24 5.67 -1.43 16.93
CA VAL A 24 5.28 -2.48 17.89
C VAL A 24 5.74 -3.85 17.42
N ALA A 25 5.60 -4.19 16.14
CA ALA A 25 6.12 -5.44 15.58
C ALA A 25 7.63 -5.58 15.76
N ASN A 26 8.38 -4.51 15.47
CA ASN A 26 9.83 -4.50 15.65
C ASN A 26 10.24 -4.57 17.13
N TYR A 27 9.47 -3.96 18.04
CA TYR A 27 9.75 -3.99 19.48
C TYR A 27 9.57 -5.38 20.09
N PHE A 28 8.52 -6.10 19.68
CA PHE A 28 8.23 -7.46 20.16
C PHE A 28 8.85 -8.56 19.29
N SER A 29 9.55 -8.20 18.21
CA SER A 29 10.10 -9.14 17.22
C SER A 29 9.05 -10.10 16.64
N LEU A 30 7.84 -9.58 16.40
CA LEU A 30 6.73 -10.35 15.84
C LEU A 30 6.71 -10.27 14.31
N PRO A 31 6.35 -11.36 13.60
CA PRO A 31 6.12 -11.28 12.16
C PRO A 31 4.93 -10.36 11.91
N SER A 32 5.14 -9.32 11.10
CA SER A 32 4.10 -8.36 10.76
C SER A 32 3.48 -8.64 9.39
N VAL A 33 2.16 -8.55 9.36
CA VAL A 33 1.33 -8.62 8.16
C VAL A 33 0.77 -7.22 7.93
N PHE A 34 1.18 -6.59 6.82
CA PHE A 34 0.73 -5.25 6.48
C PHE A 34 -0.52 -5.29 5.63
N PHE A 35 -1.59 -4.66 6.10
CA PHE A 35 -2.87 -4.58 5.39
C PHE A 35 -3.08 -3.16 4.88
N MET A 36 -2.85 -2.93 3.60
CA MET A 36 -2.82 -1.56 3.04
C MET A 36 -3.27 -1.48 1.59
N ARG A 37 -3.68 -0.28 1.19
CA ARG A 37 -3.95 0.03 -0.24
C ARG A 37 -2.70 0.55 -0.95
N GLY A 38 -1.74 1.13 -0.24
CA GLY A 38 -0.57 1.76 -0.83
C GLY A 38 0.06 2.73 0.15
N LEU A 39 1.34 3.01 -0.06
CA LEU A 39 2.08 4.04 0.68
C LEU A 39 2.57 5.12 -0.28
N PRO A 40 2.67 6.38 0.17
CA PRO A 40 3.30 7.44 -0.61
C PRO A 40 4.75 7.08 -0.97
N CYS A 41 5.31 7.76 -1.97
CA CYS A 41 6.70 7.59 -2.43
C CYS A 41 7.08 6.16 -2.87
N ASN A 42 6.09 5.31 -3.20
CA ASN A 42 6.26 3.88 -3.48
C ASN A 42 7.02 3.13 -2.37
N LEU A 43 6.87 3.54 -1.11
CA LEU A 43 7.62 2.97 0.02
C LEU A 43 7.47 1.46 0.17
N HIS A 44 6.30 0.91 -0.14
CA HIS A 44 6.05 -0.52 -0.11
C HIS A 44 6.83 -1.31 -1.16
N TYR A 45 7.09 -0.74 -2.34
CA TYR A 45 7.99 -1.36 -3.32
C TYR A 45 9.45 -1.21 -2.90
N LYS A 46 9.84 -0.02 -2.40
CA LYS A 46 11.20 0.25 -1.92
C LYS A 46 11.57 -0.65 -0.73
N ALA A 47 10.67 -0.82 0.24
CA ALA A 47 10.86 -1.68 1.40
C ALA A 47 11.01 -3.17 1.03
N ASN A 48 10.26 -3.63 0.03
CA ASN A 48 10.38 -4.99 -0.50
C ASN A 48 11.51 -5.18 -1.53
N ARG A 49 12.27 -4.12 -1.84
CA ARG A 49 13.29 -4.12 -2.90
C ARG A 49 12.76 -4.55 -4.27
N CYS A 50 11.48 -4.26 -4.54
CA CYS A 50 10.90 -4.45 -5.85
C CYS A 50 11.47 -3.41 -6.84
N PRO A 51 11.67 -3.76 -8.12
CA PRO A 51 11.97 -2.79 -9.16
C PRO A 51 10.88 -1.71 -9.27
N ASP A 52 11.26 -0.43 -9.27
CA ASP A 52 10.36 0.72 -9.48
C ASP A 52 10.72 1.49 -10.77
N PRO A 53 10.27 1.01 -11.94
CA PRO A 53 10.73 1.48 -13.24
C PRO A 53 10.05 2.81 -13.65
N LEU A 54 10.75 3.92 -13.43
CA LEU A 54 10.28 5.28 -13.70
C LEU A 54 10.02 5.62 -15.19
N SER A 55 10.45 4.75 -16.10
CA SER A 55 10.32 4.93 -17.55
C SER A 55 8.93 4.61 -18.09
N TYR A 56 8.16 3.77 -17.39
CA TYR A 56 6.80 3.37 -17.79
C TYR A 56 5.82 3.29 -16.61
N VAL A 57 6.29 3.35 -15.35
CA VAL A 57 5.41 3.53 -14.19
C VAL A 57 5.37 5.02 -13.84
N PRO A 58 4.23 5.71 -14.04
CA PRO A 58 4.10 7.12 -13.71
C PRO A 58 4.07 7.35 -12.20
N ARG A 59 4.62 8.49 -11.74
CA ARG A 59 4.50 8.90 -10.34
C ARG A 59 3.07 9.36 -10.04
N ILE A 60 2.64 9.15 -8.79
CA ILE A 60 1.32 9.61 -8.31
C ILE A 60 1.22 11.13 -8.52
N PHE A 61 0.03 11.62 -8.87
CA PHE A 61 -0.26 13.02 -9.17
C PHE A 61 0.34 13.59 -10.48
N THR A 62 1.06 12.80 -11.28
CA THR A 62 1.50 13.25 -12.61
C THR A 62 0.42 13.18 -13.68
N MET A 63 -0.62 12.36 -13.46
CA MET A 63 -1.66 12.03 -14.44
C MET A 63 -1.11 11.49 -15.77
N ASN A 64 0.11 10.97 -15.78
CA ASN A 64 0.70 10.29 -16.93
C ASN A 64 0.16 8.85 -17.05
N SER A 65 0.12 8.32 -18.27
CA SER A 65 -0.13 6.89 -18.55
C SER A 65 1.19 6.10 -18.57
N ASP A 66 1.10 4.81 -18.92
CA ASP A 66 2.25 3.94 -19.23
C ASP A 66 2.98 4.36 -20.52
N TYR A 67 2.28 5.03 -21.43
CA TYR A 67 2.85 5.61 -22.65
C TYR A 67 3.33 7.04 -22.40
N MET A 68 4.62 7.17 -22.03
CA MET A 68 5.24 8.46 -21.72
C MET A 68 6.28 8.91 -22.74
N THR A 69 6.26 10.21 -23.03
CA THR A 69 7.33 10.93 -23.74
C THR A 69 8.58 11.07 -22.88
N PHE A 70 9.71 11.45 -23.49
CA PHE A 70 10.97 11.67 -22.77
C PHE A 70 10.84 12.69 -21.62
N SER A 71 10.13 13.80 -21.84
CA SER A 71 9.95 14.83 -20.81
C SER A 71 9.10 14.33 -19.63
N GLN A 72 8.08 13.52 -19.88
CA GLN A 72 7.28 12.89 -18.82
C GLN A 72 8.10 11.89 -18.01
N ARG A 73 8.97 11.11 -18.65
CA ARG A 73 9.91 10.21 -17.96
C ARG A 73 10.92 10.98 -17.11
N LEU A 74 11.47 12.07 -17.65
CA LEU A 74 12.36 12.96 -16.90
C LEU A 74 11.64 13.56 -15.69
N LYS A 75 10.37 13.95 -15.84
CA LYS A 75 9.53 14.43 -14.72
C LYS A 75 9.35 13.36 -13.64
N ASN A 76 9.18 12.08 -14.00
CA ASN A 76 9.10 11.01 -13.00
C ASN A 76 10.40 10.88 -12.19
N VAL A 77 11.56 11.00 -12.84
CA VAL A 77 12.87 10.97 -12.16
C VAL A 77 13.01 12.13 -11.19
N LEU A 78 12.65 13.34 -11.62
CA LEU A 78 12.67 14.52 -10.74
C LEU A 78 11.74 14.32 -9.55
N ILE A 79 10.51 13.83 -9.76
CA ILE A 79 9.57 13.59 -8.66
C ILE A 79 10.12 12.53 -7.70
N ASP A 80 10.56 11.36 -8.19
CA ASP A 80 11.11 10.30 -7.34
C ASP A 80 12.29 10.78 -6.47
N SER A 81 13.17 11.62 -7.02
CA SER A 81 14.25 12.23 -6.22
C SER A 81 13.75 13.13 -5.09
N THR A 82 12.68 13.91 -5.33
CA THR A 82 12.10 14.81 -4.32
C THR A 82 11.27 14.05 -3.27
N GLU A 83 10.68 12.93 -3.65
CA GLU A 83 9.88 12.09 -2.77
C GLU A 83 10.70 11.51 -1.61
N PHE A 84 11.99 11.23 -1.83
CA PHE A 84 12.87 10.79 -0.75
C PHE A 84 12.88 11.80 0.41
N PHE A 85 13.04 13.09 0.11
CA PHE A 85 13.02 14.14 1.11
C PHE A 85 11.62 14.33 1.71
N TYR A 86 10.59 14.32 0.86
CA TYR A 86 9.21 14.50 1.29
C TYR A 86 8.77 13.40 2.28
N CYS A 87 8.99 12.13 1.95
CA CYS A 87 8.59 11.02 2.82
C CYS A 87 9.43 10.95 4.10
N ASN A 88 10.74 11.21 4.06
CA ASN A 88 11.52 11.28 5.30
C ASN A 88 11.05 12.42 6.20
N GLY A 89 10.70 13.58 5.63
CA GLY A 89 10.14 14.70 6.39
C GLY A 89 8.77 14.38 7.00
N PHE A 90 7.87 13.76 6.23
CA PHE A 90 6.53 13.38 6.70
C PHE A 90 6.57 12.42 7.89
N TYR A 91 7.53 11.49 7.90
CA TYR A 91 7.66 10.49 8.96
C TYR A 91 8.74 10.82 10.01
N ALA A 92 9.36 12.01 9.95
CA ALA A 92 10.50 12.37 10.80
C ALA A 92 10.20 12.23 12.30
N GLU A 93 9.05 12.72 12.76
CA GLU A 93 8.63 12.64 14.16
C GLU A 93 8.46 11.18 14.61
N GLY A 94 7.73 10.39 13.80
CA GLY A 94 7.53 8.96 14.05
C GLY A 94 8.83 8.16 14.07
N LEU A 95 9.79 8.50 13.21
CA LEU A 95 11.11 7.88 13.20
C LEU A 95 11.93 8.26 14.43
N SER A 96 11.90 9.53 14.85
CA SER A 96 12.62 9.96 16.05
C SER A 96 12.12 9.23 17.30
N PHE A 97 10.80 9.10 17.44
CA PHE A 97 10.17 8.31 18.50
C PHE A 97 10.51 6.82 18.39
N ALA A 98 10.48 6.25 17.18
CA ALA A 98 10.85 4.86 16.96
C ALA A 98 12.30 4.58 17.34
N SER A 99 13.25 5.48 17.02
CA SER A 99 14.65 5.36 17.41
C SER A 99 14.83 5.37 18.93
N GLU A 100 14.09 6.24 19.63
CA GLU A 100 14.11 6.31 21.09
C GLU A 100 13.55 5.02 21.72
N VAL A 101 12.42 4.52 21.23
CA VAL A 101 11.78 3.32 21.78
C VAL A 101 12.61 2.06 21.50
N LEU A 102 13.19 1.95 20.30
CA LEU A 102 14.02 0.80 19.91
C LEU A 102 15.48 0.92 20.35
N GLN A 103 15.87 2.06 20.93
CA GLN A 103 17.23 2.35 21.40
C GLN A 103 18.31 2.14 20.31
N ARG A 104 17.97 2.47 19.06
CA ARG A 104 18.87 2.40 17.89
C ARG A 104 18.40 3.36 16.81
N ASP A 105 19.30 3.80 15.95
CA ASP A 105 18.90 4.56 14.76
C ASP A 105 18.07 3.67 13.82
N VAL A 106 16.87 4.13 13.47
CA VAL A 106 15.99 3.44 12.54
C VAL A 106 15.66 4.32 11.34
N THR A 107 15.75 3.75 10.15
CA THR A 107 15.21 4.37 8.94
C THR A 107 13.81 3.85 8.67
N LEU A 108 13.06 4.58 7.84
CA LEU A 108 11.74 4.16 7.42
C LEU A 108 11.74 2.82 6.67
N LEU A 109 12.78 2.57 5.87
CA LEU A 109 12.93 1.28 5.19
C LEU A 109 13.25 0.16 6.18
N ASP A 110 13.97 0.41 7.26
CA ASP A 110 14.24 -0.61 8.28
C ASP A 110 12.97 -1.07 8.99
N LEU A 111 12.08 -0.13 9.33
CA LEU A 111 10.80 -0.46 9.98
C LEU A 111 9.85 -1.21 9.05
N LEU A 112 9.81 -0.84 7.77
CA LEU A 112 8.89 -1.42 6.80
C LEU A 112 9.41 -2.74 6.21
N SER A 113 10.73 -2.89 6.03
CA SER A 113 11.31 -4.10 5.43
C SER A 113 11.25 -5.32 6.33
N SER A 114 10.99 -5.16 7.64
CA SER A 114 10.82 -6.29 8.58
C SER A 114 9.47 -7.01 8.48
N SER A 115 8.58 -6.54 7.60
CA SER A 115 7.31 -7.20 7.30
C SER A 115 7.48 -8.59 6.69
N SER A 116 6.63 -9.53 7.10
CA SER A 116 6.61 -10.87 6.53
C SER A 116 5.68 -10.97 5.30
N ILE A 117 4.52 -10.31 5.33
CA ILE A 117 3.53 -10.36 4.25
C ILE A 117 2.92 -8.97 4.04
N TRP A 118 2.72 -8.59 2.78
CA TRP A 118 1.97 -7.39 2.37
C TRP A 118 0.67 -7.80 1.73
N LEU A 119 -0.43 -7.55 2.42
CA LEU A 119 -1.79 -7.70 1.91
C LEU A 119 -2.23 -6.39 1.24
N MET A 120 -2.17 -6.40 -0.08
CA MET A 120 -2.49 -5.26 -0.93
C MET A 120 -4.00 -5.25 -1.22
N ARG A 121 -4.73 -4.25 -0.72
CA ARG A 121 -6.20 -4.11 -0.82
C ARG A 121 -6.71 -3.72 -2.22
N TYR A 122 -5.98 -4.08 -3.25
CA TYR A 122 -6.33 -3.84 -4.65
C TYR A 122 -5.89 -5.03 -5.50
N ASP A 123 -6.46 -5.13 -6.70
CA ASP A 123 -6.10 -6.15 -7.67
C ASP A 123 -5.01 -5.64 -8.62
N PHE A 124 -4.13 -6.52 -9.10
CA PHE A 124 -3.06 -6.17 -10.02
C PHE A 124 -3.56 -5.49 -11.30
N VAL A 125 -4.83 -5.69 -11.69
CA VAL A 125 -5.46 -5.04 -12.84
C VAL A 125 -5.49 -3.50 -12.72
N PHE A 126 -5.47 -2.95 -11.51
CA PHE A 126 -5.49 -1.50 -11.28
C PHE A 126 -4.11 -0.84 -11.24
N GLU A 127 -3.03 -1.64 -11.31
CA GLU A 127 -1.66 -1.15 -11.26
C GLU A 127 -0.94 -1.32 -12.59
N TYR A 128 0.07 -0.49 -12.81
CA TYR A 128 0.97 -0.64 -13.94
C TYR A 128 1.79 -1.94 -13.81
N PRO A 129 2.08 -2.64 -14.93
CA PRO A 129 2.77 -3.91 -14.89
C PRO A 129 4.21 -3.71 -14.40
N ARG A 130 4.51 -4.16 -13.18
CA ARG A 130 5.87 -4.17 -12.62
C ARG A 130 6.10 -5.41 -11.76
N PRO A 131 7.35 -5.88 -11.60
CA PRO A 131 7.64 -7.03 -10.77
C PRO A 131 7.30 -6.76 -9.30
N VAL A 132 6.72 -7.77 -8.65
CA VAL A 132 6.42 -7.75 -7.20
C VAL A 132 7.07 -8.94 -6.52
N MET A 133 7.37 -8.79 -5.23
CA MET A 133 7.93 -9.88 -4.44
C MET A 133 6.84 -10.88 -4.02
N PRO A 134 7.17 -12.18 -3.82
CA PRO A 134 6.20 -13.21 -3.44
C PRO A 134 5.47 -12.98 -2.12
N ASN A 135 6.04 -12.14 -1.24
CA ASN A 135 5.41 -11.75 0.02
C ASN A 135 4.34 -10.66 -0.16
N MET A 136 4.19 -10.09 -1.36
CA MET A 136 3.13 -9.14 -1.69
C MET A 136 1.95 -9.87 -2.34
N VAL A 137 0.83 -9.95 -1.60
CA VAL A 137 -0.39 -10.66 -2.00
C VAL A 137 -1.50 -9.66 -2.26
N PHE A 138 -2.03 -9.67 -3.48
CA PHE A 138 -3.17 -8.85 -3.89
C PHE A 138 -4.48 -9.49 -3.43
N ILE A 139 -5.20 -8.77 -2.57
CA ILE A 139 -6.49 -9.17 -2.01
C ILE A 139 -7.58 -8.20 -2.47
N GLY A 140 -7.62 -7.93 -3.78
CA GLY A 140 -8.72 -7.20 -4.40
C GLY A 140 -10.07 -7.90 -4.18
N GLY A 141 -11.18 -7.14 -4.22
CA GLY A 141 -12.53 -7.71 -4.16
C GLY A 141 -13.02 -8.19 -2.79
N ILE A 142 -12.21 -8.09 -1.72
CA ILE A 142 -12.62 -8.51 -0.36
C ILE A 142 -13.79 -7.72 0.23
N ASN A 143 -14.08 -6.54 -0.30
CA ASN A 143 -15.20 -5.70 0.14
C ASN A 143 -16.55 -6.13 -0.47
N CYS A 144 -16.54 -7.09 -1.39
CA CYS A 144 -17.77 -7.63 -1.97
C CYS A 144 -18.43 -8.58 -0.95
N GLY A 145 -19.56 -8.16 -0.38
CA GLY A 145 -20.42 -9.03 0.41
C GLY A 145 -21.19 -10.03 -0.46
N GLU A 146 -22.02 -10.86 0.17
CA GLU A 146 -22.97 -11.70 -0.58
C GLU A 146 -23.78 -10.85 -1.56
N ARG A 147 -23.87 -11.33 -2.81
CA ARG A 147 -24.62 -10.69 -3.88
C ARG A 147 -26.09 -10.58 -3.48
N LYS A 148 -26.52 -9.38 -3.12
CA LYS A 148 -27.92 -9.03 -2.92
C LYS A 148 -28.47 -8.42 -4.21
N ALA A 149 -29.71 -8.78 -4.55
CA ALA A 149 -30.40 -8.17 -5.68
C ALA A 149 -30.43 -6.65 -5.48
N LEU A 150 -29.97 -5.91 -6.49
CA LEU A 150 -30.01 -4.46 -6.48
C LEU A 150 -31.47 -4.01 -6.46
N HIS A 151 -31.81 -3.04 -5.61
CA HIS A 151 -33.17 -2.49 -5.55
C HIS A 151 -33.57 -1.90 -6.92
N GLU A 152 -34.82 -2.12 -7.34
CA GLU A 152 -35.29 -1.80 -8.70
C GLU A 152 -35.00 -0.36 -9.12
N VAL A 153 -35.13 0.60 -8.20
CA VAL A 153 -34.85 2.03 -8.45
C VAL A 153 -33.39 2.26 -8.87
N TRP A 154 -32.43 1.64 -8.17
CA TRP A 154 -31.01 1.74 -8.51
C TRP A 154 -30.69 1.00 -9.80
N CYS A 155 -31.41 -0.10 -10.06
CA CYS A 155 -31.21 -0.85 -11.28
C CYS A 155 -31.72 -0.10 -12.51
N SER A 156 -32.91 0.49 -12.43
CA SER A 156 -33.45 1.35 -13.49
C SER A 156 -32.52 2.54 -13.74
N PHE A 157 -31.99 3.18 -12.70
CA PHE A 157 -31.04 4.28 -12.86
C PHE A 157 -29.74 3.85 -13.57
N LEU A 158 -29.19 2.70 -13.23
CA LEU A 158 -27.97 2.18 -13.86
C LEU A 158 -28.21 1.74 -15.30
N LEU A 159 -29.32 1.09 -15.61
CA LEU A 159 -29.69 0.74 -17.00
C LEU A 159 -29.83 2.00 -17.88
N PHE A 160 -30.29 3.11 -17.31
CA PHE A 160 -30.45 4.38 -18.04
C PHE A 160 -29.15 5.16 -18.22
N THR A 161 -28.22 5.08 -17.26
CA THR A 161 -27.01 5.92 -17.22
C THR A 161 -25.74 5.19 -17.66
N SER A 162 -25.74 3.87 -17.60
CA SER A 162 -24.65 3.00 -17.99
C SER A 162 -25.19 1.92 -18.91
N ASN A 163 -24.52 1.67 -20.03
CA ASN A 163 -24.92 0.71 -21.07
C ASN A 163 -24.74 -0.74 -20.59
N ILE A 164 -25.34 -1.07 -19.45
CA ILE A 164 -25.29 -2.35 -18.76
C ILE A 164 -26.58 -3.07 -19.17
N ASP A 165 -26.47 -4.14 -19.93
CA ASP A 165 -27.66 -4.75 -20.55
C ASP A 165 -28.56 -5.53 -19.57
N LYS A 166 -28.08 -5.83 -18.35
CA LYS A 166 -28.86 -6.59 -17.35
C LYS A 166 -28.52 -6.25 -15.90
N CYS A 167 -29.58 -6.04 -15.10
CA CYS A 167 -29.54 -6.04 -13.63
C CYS A 167 -28.94 -7.30 -13.00
N SER A 168 -28.91 -8.41 -13.73
CA SER A 168 -28.35 -9.68 -13.28
C SER A 168 -26.82 -9.74 -13.33
N ALA A 169 -26.12 -8.74 -13.88
CA ALA A 169 -24.65 -8.71 -13.87
C ALA A 169 -24.05 -8.54 -12.46
N PHE A 170 -24.87 -8.08 -11.51
CA PHE A 170 -24.54 -7.94 -10.09
C PHE A 170 -25.15 -9.05 -9.21
N LYS A 171 -25.64 -10.14 -9.81
CA LYS A 171 -25.98 -11.40 -9.12
C LYS A 171 -24.82 -12.35 -9.13
#